data_AF-A0A4S4ZWN1-F1
#
_entry.id   AF-A0A4S4ZWN1-F1
#
_cell.length_a   1.000
_cell.length_b   1.000
_cell.length_c   1.000
_cell.angle_alpha   90.00
_cell.angle_beta   90.00
_cell.angle_gamma   90.00
#
_symmetry.space_group_name_H-M   'P 1'
#
loop_
_entity.id
_entity.type
_entity.pdbx_description
1 polymer ?
#
loop_
_entity_poly.entity_id
_entity_poly.type
_entity_poly.pdbx_seq_one_letter_code
_entity_poly.pdbx_strand_id
1 'polypeptide(L)' 'GGAAALARTDVGALVPGRRADVVLLDAPSHVHLAYRPGVPIVARVWTGGVDRTADGDAATA' A
#
# COMPACT_ATOMS: atom_id res chain seq x y z
N GLY A 1 -3.65 -7.12 13.21
CA GLY A 1 -2.85 -6.32 12.25
C GLY A 1 -2.32 -5.07 12.92
N GLY A 2 -1.42 -4.31 12.26
CA GLY A 2 -0.75 -3.15 12.87
C GLY A 2 -1.68 -2.05 13.39
N ALA A 3 -2.77 -1.75 12.67
CA ALA A 3 -3.77 -0.77 13.11
C ALA A 3 -4.44 -1.16 14.45
N ALA A 4 -4.82 -2.43 14.60
CA ALA A 4 -5.43 -2.94 15.83
C ALA A 4 -4.45 -2.89 17.03
N ALA A 5 -3.16 -3.13 16.80
CA ALA A 5 -2.13 -3.00 17.84
C ALA A 5 -1.99 -1.57 18.37
N LEU A 6 -2.35 -0.57 17.55
CA LEU A 6 -2.36 0.85 17.90
C LEU A 6 -3.76 1.37 18.27
N ALA A 7 -4.75 0.47 18.48
CA ALA A 7 -6.14 0.81 18.73
C ALA A 7 -6.77 1.77 17.67
N ARG A 8 -6.26 1.75 16.44
CA ARG A 8 -6.76 2.53 15.30
C ARG A 8 -7.86 1.77 14.58
N THR A 9 -8.99 2.43 14.31
CA THR A 9 -10.16 1.85 13.62
C THR A 9 -10.40 2.39 12.21
N ASP A 10 -9.70 3.44 11.83
CA ASP A 10 -9.86 4.20 10.59
C ASP A 10 -8.81 3.86 9.52
N VAL A 11 -7.85 2.97 9.81
CA VAL A 11 -6.82 2.46 8.87
C VAL A 11 -6.69 0.95 8.96
N GLY A 12 -5.91 0.35 8.06
CA GLY A 12 -5.61 -1.09 8.07
C GLY A 12 -6.69 -1.99 7.46
N ALA A 13 -7.67 -1.42 6.78
CA ALA A 13 -8.66 -2.14 5.98
C ALA A 13 -9.16 -1.26 4.83
N LEU A 14 -9.45 -1.89 3.68
CA LEU A 14 -10.04 -1.23 2.50
C LEU A 14 -11.57 -1.25 2.62
N VAL A 15 -12.14 -0.26 3.31
CA VAL A 15 -13.58 -0.16 3.60
C VAL A 15 -14.03 1.29 3.40
N PRO A 16 -15.23 1.56 2.85
CA PRO A 16 -15.77 2.91 2.77
C PRO A 16 -15.76 3.65 4.11
N GLY A 17 -15.44 4.95 4.08
CA GLY A 17 -15.36 5.79 5.28
C GLY A 17 -14.05 5.69 6.07
N ARG A 18 -13.13 4.78 5.70
CA ARG A 18 -11.77 4.71 6.26
C ARG A 18 -10.78 5.56 5.46
N ARG A 19 -9.62 5.85 6.05
CA ARG A 19 -8.55 6.61 5.39
C ARG A 19 -8.06 5.85 4.15
N ALA A 20 -7.95 6.57 3.04
CA ALA A 20 -7.49 6.03 1.77
C ALA A 20 -5.95 5.95 1.69
N ASP A 21 -5.38 5.12 2.56
CA ASP A 21 -3.96 4.74 2.55
C ASP A 21 -3.83 3.38 1.88
N VAL A 22 -3.33 3.37 0.65
CA VAL A 22 -3.37 2.20 -0.23
C VAL A 22 -2.07 2.07 -0.99
N VAL A 23 -1.57 0.84 -1.11
CA VAL A 23 -0.49 0.48 -2.02
C VAL A 23 -1.05 -0.48 -3.05
N LEU A 24 -0.91 -0.17 -4.33
CA LEU A 24 -1.19 -1.07 -5.43
C LEU A 24 0.09 -1.80 -5.81
N LEU A 25 0.01 -3.12 -5.87
CA LEU A 25 1.10 -3.97 -6.28
C LEU A 25 0.81 -4.53 -7.67
N ASP A 26 1.77 -4.41 -8.58
CA ASP A 26 1.79 -5.14 -9.84
C ASP A 26 2.42 -6.51 -9.59
N ALA A 27 1.57 -7.45 -9.19
CA ALA A 27 1.96 -8.82 -8.89
C ALA A 27 1.01 -9.79 -9.62
N PRO A 28 1.53 -10.79 -10.35
CA PRO A 28 0.68 -11.75 -11.08
C PRO A 28 -0.25 -12.57 -10.18
N SER A 29 0.06 -12.68 -8.89
CA SER A 29 -0.75 -13.36 -7.88
C SER A 29 -0.29 -12.97 -6.47
N HIS A 30 -1.17 -13.09 -5.48
CA HIS A 30 -0.87 -12.88 -4.06
C HIS A 30 0.27 -13.76 -3.53
N VAL A 31 0.60 -14.87 -4.18
CA VAL A 31 1.76 -15.71 -3.82
C VAL A 31 3.07 -14.95 -4.03
N HIS A 32 3.10 -13.99 -4.97
CA HIS A 32 4.27 -13.17 -5.28
C HIS A 32 4.54 -12.09 -4.23
N LEU A 33 3.66 -11.90 -3.24
CA LEU A 33 3.90 -11.01 -2.08
C LEU A 33 5.00 -11.55 -1.17
N ALA A 34 5.10 -12.87 -1.06
CA ALA A 34 6.12 -13.50 -0.25
C ALA A 34 7.43 -13.50 -1.05
N TYR A 35 8.26 -12.49 -0.77
CA TYR A 35 9.72 -12.56 -0.92
C TYR A 35 10.32 -12.46 -2.33
N ARG A 36 10.66 -11.23 -2.73
CA ARG A 36 11.65 -10.89 -3.77
C ARG A 36 12.35 -9.56 -3.40
N PRO A 37 13.41 -9.57 -2.57
CA PRO A 37 14.22 -8.37 -2.38
C PRO A 37 14.78 -7.89 -3.74
N GLY A 38 14.51 -6.63 -4.10
CA GLY A 38 15.00 -6.00 -5.33
C GLY A 38 14.08 -6.12 -6.57
N VAL A 39 12.84 -6.60 -6.44
CA VAL A 39 11.86 -6.47 -7.52
C VAL A 39 10.87 -5.36 -7.17
N PRO A 40 10.84 -4.25 -7.92
CA PRO A 40 9.87 -3.19 -7.71
C PRO A 40 8.50 -3.69 -8.16
N ILE A 41 7.69 -4.17 -7.20
CA ILE A 41 6.31 -4.61 -7.43
C ILE A 41 5.28 -3.53 -7.07
N VAL A 42 5.71 -2.40 -6.49
CA VAL A 42 4.80 -1.31 -6.14
C VAL A 42 4.51 -0.50 -7.40
N ALA A 43 3.25 -0.49 -7.82
CA ALA A 43 2.80 0.26 -8.99
C ALA A 43 2.34 1.68 -8.63
N ARG A 44 1.61 1.82 -7.51
CA ARG A 44 1.12 3.12 -7.01
C ARG A 44 0.99 3.15 -5.50
N VAL A 45 1.11 4.35 -4.94
CA VAL A 45 0.88 4.61 -3.51
C VAL A 45 -0.07 5.79 -3.35
N TRP A 46 -1.14 5.61 -2.59
CA TRP A 46 -2.01 6.68 -2.14
C TRP A 46 -1.89 6.89 -0.63
N THR A 47 -1.75 8.15 -0.21
CA THR A 47 -1.80 8.55 1.21
C THR A 47 -2.93 9.54 1.41
N GLY A 48 -3.92 9.19 2.23
CA GLY A 48 -5.10 10.02 2.46
C GLY A 48 -5.88 10.34 1.17
N GLY A 49 -5.83 9.45 0.17
CA GLY A 49 -6.47 9.63 -1.14
C GLY A 49 -5.63 10.41 -2.17
N VAL A 50 -4.44 10.90 -1.79
CA VAL A 50 -3.52 11.59 -2.70
C VAL A 50 -2.53 10.58 -3.29
N ASP A 51 -2.45 10.50 -4.62
CA ASP A 51 -1.48 9.66 -5.33
C ASP A 51 -0.07 10.25 -5.20
N ARG A 52 0.83 9.51 -4.54
CA ARG A 52 2.23 9.90 -4.30
C ARG A 52 3.18 9.41 -5.39
N THR A 53 2.71 8.54 -6.27
CA THR A 53 3.48 8.02 -7.40
C THR A 53 3.77 9.12 -8.43
N ALA A 54 2.85 10.08 -8.55
CA ALA A 54 2.99 11.23 -9.44
C ALA A 54 4.10 12.21 -9.00
N ASP A 55 4.44 12.22 -7.71
CA ASP A 55 5.46 13.10 -7.13
C ASP A 55 6.89 12.55 -7.31
N GLY A 56 7.05 11.42 -7.99
CA GLY A 56 8.35 10.78 -8.26
C GLY A 56 8.91 9.91 -7.12
N ASP A 57 8.11 9.64 -6.08
CA ASP A 57 8.55 9.00 -4.83
C ASP A 57 8.15 7.52 -4.67
N ALA A 58 7.48 6.94 -5.68
CA ALA A 58 7.07 5.54 -5.61
C ALA A 58 8.07 4.62 -6.30
N ALA A 59 8.94 4.01 -5.48
CA ALA A 59 9.54 2.70 -5.72
C ALA A 59 10.61 2.56 -6.83
N THR A 60 11.61 3.45 -6.85
CA THR A 60 12.84 3.25 -7.64
C THR A 60 13.94 2.44 -6.93
N ALA A 61 13.60 1.60 -5.95
CA ALA A 61 14.56 0.75 -5.23
C ALA A 61 14.14 -0.73 -5.22
#